data_AF-R4MFA2-F1
#
_entry.id   AF-R4MFA2-F1
#
_cell.length_a   1.000
_cell.length_b   1.000
_cell.length_c   1.000
_cell.angle_alpha   90.00
_cell.angle_beta   90.00
_cell.angle_gamma   90.00
#
_symmetry.space_group_name_H-M   'P 1'
#
loop_
_entity.id
_entity.type
_entity.pdbx_description
1 polymer ?
#
loop_
_entity_poly.entity_id
_entity_poly.type
_entity_poly.pdbx_seq_one_letter_code
_entity_poly.pdbx_strand_id
1 'polypeptide(L)'
;MIQALRIAVNDELESLRTAVPAALDALAIGGRIAVLAYQSLEDRIVKRVFAEAVASATPAGLPVELPGHEPRFRSLTHGAERASVAEIERNPRSTPVRLRALQRVEHRAQSQQWATEKGDS
;
A
#
# COMPACT_ATOMS: atom_id res chain seq x y z
N MET A 1 1.69 7.12 35.31
CA MET A 1 0.67 7.86 34.53
C MET A 1 1.01 7.71 33.05
N ILE A 2 0.21 6.98 32.25
CA ILE A 2 0.48 6.68 30.81
C ILE A 2 -0.72 7.08 29.91
N GLN A 3 -1.73 7.76 30.46
CA GLN A 3 -2.99 7.99 29.73
C GLN A 3 -2.84 8.93 28.51
N ALA A 4 -1.98 9.95 28.57
CA ALA A 4 -1.79 10.91 27.47
C ALA A 4 -1.04 10.30 26.26
N LEU A 5 0.01 9.50 26.51
CA LEU A 5 0.78 8.86 25.45
C LEU A 5 -0.08 7.88 24.64
N ARG A 6 -1.08 7.25 25.29
CA ARG A 6 -1.95 6.28 24.63
C ARG A 6 -2.95 6.91 23.67
N ILE A 7 -3.42 8.13 23.96
CA ILE A 7 -4.35 8.85 23.08
C ILE A 7 -3.59 9.34 21.84
N ALA A 8 -2.45 10.01 22.03
CA ALA A 8 -1.63 10.50 20.92
C ALA A 8 -1.16 9.37 19.99
N VAL A 9 -0.69 8.25 20.55
CA VAL A 9 -0.28 7.08 19.74
C VAL A 9 -1.46 6.44 19.01
N ASN A 10 -2.64 6.40 19.63
CA ASN A 10 -3.83 5.88 18.94
C ASN A 10 -4.23 6.78 17.78
N ASP A 11 -4.21 8.10 17.96
CA ASP A 11 -4.51 9.05 16.89
C ASP A 11 -3.50 8.96 15.74
N GLU A 12 -2.21 8.77 16.03
CA GLU A 12 -1.18 8.53 15.02
C GLU A 12 -1.43 7.23 14.24
N LEU A 13 -1.83 6.14 14.93
CA LEU A 13 -2.14 4.87 14.28
C LEU A 13 -3.43 4.95 13.44
N GLU A 14 -4.45 5.68 13.89
CA GLU A 14 -5.66 5.93 13.10
C GLU A 14 -5.37 6.80 11.88
N SER A 15 -4.49 7.80 12.01
CA SER A 15 -3.99 8.56 10.87
C SER A 15 -3.31 7.66 9.84
N LEU A 16 -2.46 6.71 10.28
CA LEU A 16 -1.83 5.76 9.36
C LEU A 16 -2.87 4.85 8.67
N ARG A 17 -3.86 4.35 9.41
CA ARG A 17 -4.93 3.48 8.88
C ARG A 17 -5.76 4.15 7.79
N THR A 18 -5.91 5.47 7.86
CA THR A 18 -6.69 6.25 6.89
C THR A 18 -5.81 6.78 5.75
N ALA A 19 -4.60 7.25 6.06
CA ALA A 19 -3.71 7.86 5.09
C ALA A 19 -3.13 6.86 4.08
N VAL A 20 -2.75 5.65 4.50
CA VAL A 20 -2.12 4.68 3.59
C VAL A 20 -3.07 4.22 2.48
N PRO A 21 -4.34 3.82 2.75
CA PRO A 21 -5.30 3.54 1.69
C PRO A 21 -5.57 4.73 0.77
N ALA A 22 -5.78 5.92 1.34
CA ALA A 22 -6.02 7.14 0.55
C ALA A 22 -4.84 7.47 -0.37
N ALA A 23 -3.61 7.30 0.11
CA ALA A 23 -2.41 7.50 -0.69
C ALA A 23 -2.32 6.49 -1.85
N LEU A 24 -2.67 5.21 -1.62
CA LEU A 24 -2.73 4.21 -2.67
C LEU A 24 -3.75 4.59 -3.76
N ASP A 25 -4.96 5.00 -3.37
CA ASP A 25 -6.00 5.38 -4.33
C ASP A 25 -5.63 6.62 -5.15
N ALA A 26 -4.87 7.55 -4.56
CA ALA A 26 -4.38 8.76 -5.23
C ALA A 26 -3.24 8.52 -6.23
N LEU A 27 -2.55 7.37 -6.20
CA LEU A 27 -1.43 7.09 -7.11
C LEU A 27 -1.90 6.96 -8.55
N ALA A 28 -1.27 7.69 -9.48
CA ALA A 28 -1.40 7.42 -10.90
C ALA A 28 -0.77 6.07 -11.29
N ILE A 29 -1.09 5.56 -12.48
CA ILE A 29 -0.47 4.34 -13.03
C ILE A 29 1.05 4.56 -13.11
N GLY A 30 1.84 3.57 -12.68
CA GLY A 30 3.29 3.69 -12.57
C GLY A 30 3.77 4.47 -11.33
N GLY A 31 2.87 5.16 -10.63
CA GLY A 31 3.12 5.81 -9.35
C GLY A 31 3.54 4.82 -8.28
N ARG A 32 4.38 5.28 -7.35
CA ARG A 32 4.98 4.46 -6.29
C ARG A 32 4.72 5.06 -4.93
N ILE A 33 4.55 4.20 -3.94
CA ILE A 33 4.52 4.55 -2.53
C ILE A 33 5.60 3.76 -1.81
N ALA A 34 6.28 4.42 -0.88
CA ALA A 34 7.21 3.83 0.05
C ALA A 34 6.81 4.25 1.46
N VAL A 35 6.71 3.29 2.39
CA VAL A 35 6.38 3.55 3.78
C VAL A 35 7.51 3.02 4.67
N LEU A 36 8.00 3.89 5.55
CA LEU A 36 8.96 3.56 6.61
C LEU A 36 8.19 3.42 7.92
N ALA A 37 8.15 2.21 8.48
CA ALA A 37 7.56 1.94 9.78
C ALA A 37 8.66 1.84 10.84
N TYR A 38 8.56 2.63 11.91
CA TYR A 38 9.53 2.68 13.00
C TYR A 38 9.18 1.74 14.15
N GLN A 39 7.90 1.35 14.26
CA GLN A 39 7.41 0.40 15.25
C GLN A 39 6.63 -0.77 14.61
N SER A 40 6.56 -1.87 15.35
CA SER A 40 5.91 -3.11 14.90
C SER A 40 4.41 -2.96 14.58
N LEU A 41 3.70 -2.04 15.25
CA LEU A 41 2.28 -1.80 15.01
C LEU A 41 2.05 -1.11 13.66
N GLU A 42 2.85 -0.09 13.33
CA GLU A 42 2.84 0.56 12.02
C GLU A 42 3.14 -0.45 10.91
N ASP A 43 4.22 -1.24 11.05
CA ASP A 43 4.60 -2.24 10.05
C ASP A 43 3.48 -3.25 9.81
N ARG A 44 2.76 -3.65 10.87
CA ARG A 44 1.62 -4.57 10.77
C ARG A 44 0.45 -3.95 10.00
N ILE A 45 0.14 -2.68 10.25
CA ILE A 45 -0.92 -1.95 9.52
C ILE A 45 -0.56 -1.86 8.05
N VAL A 46 0.65 -1.38 7.74
CA VAL A 46 1.14 -1.21 6.36
C VAL A 46 1.20 -2.55 5.64
N LYS A 47 1.73 -3.60 6.29
CA LYS A 47 1.78 -4.96 5.75
C LYS A 47 0.40 -5.44 5.35
N ARG A 48 -0.62 -5.23 6.19
CA ARG A 48 -1.99 -5.66 5.91
C ARG A 48 -2.55 -4.94 4.69
N VAL A 49 -2.48 -3.60 4.68
CA VAL A 49 -2.99 -2.79 3.57
C VAL A 49 -2.27 -3.14 2.26
N PHE A 50 -0.95 -3.32 2.30
CA PHE A 50 -0.17 -3.68 1.11
C PHE A 50 -0.46 -5.09 0.62
N ALA A 51 -0.70 -6.05 1.52
CA ALA A 51 -1.11 -7.40 1.14
C ALA A 51 -2.48 -7.40 0.47
N GLU A 52 -3.44 -6.65 1.00
CA GLU A 52 -4.77 -6.48 0.39
C GLU A 52 -4.67 -5.81 -0.99
N ALA A 53 -3.79 -4.82 -1.16
CA ALA A 53 -3.59 -4.12 -2.42
C ALA A 53 -2.92 -4.95 -3.54
N VAL A 54 -2.12 -5.95 -3.16
CA VAL A 54 -1.39 -6.84 -4.10
C VAL A 54 -2.14 -8.16 -4.32
N ALA A 55 -3.12 -8.49 -3.47
CA ALA A 55 -3.93 -9.68 -3.64
C ALA A 55 -4.70 -9.61 -4.97
N SER A 56 -4.55 -10.65 -5.80
CA SER A 56 -5.44 -10.88 -6.94
C SER A 56 -6.83 -11.19 -6.40
N ALA A 57 -7.87 -10.61 -6.98
CA ALA A 57 -9.25 -10.86 -6.57
C ALA A 57 -9.79 -12.20 -7.11
N THR A 58 -8.97 -12.98 -7.82
CA THR A 58 -9.35 -14.30 -8.35
C THR A 58 -9.60 -15.29 -7.21
N PRO A 59 -10.83 -15.85 -7.08
CA PRO A 59 -11.11 -16.90 -6.11
C PRO A 59 -10.24 -18.13 -6.37
N ALA A 60 -9.65 -18.70 -5.31
CA ALA A 60 -8.89 -19.94 -5.42
C ALA A 60 -9.81 -21.08 -5.89
N GLY A 61 -9.57 -21.61 -7.09
CA GLY A 61 -10.30 -22.78 -7.62
C GLY A 61 -10.79 -22.69 -9.07
N LEU A 62 -10.58 -21.57 -9.77
CA LEU A 62 -10.92 -21.44 -11.20
C LEU A 62 -9.64 -21.49 -12.07
N PRO A 63 -9.61 -22.26 -13.18
CA PRO A 63 -8.44 -22.35 -14.07
C PRO A 63 -8.09 -21.09 -14.85
N VAL A 64 -8.90 -20.03 -14.75
CA VAL A 64 -8.81 -18.82 -15.57
C VAL A 64 -9.08 -17.60 -14.68
N GLU A 65 -8.16 -16.63 -14.69
CA GLU A 65 -8.38 -15.33 -14.06
C GLU A 65 -9.57 -14.62 -14.74
N LEU A 66 -10.54 -14.17 -13.94
CA LEU A 66 -11.66 -13.38 -14.46
C LEU A 66 -11.14 -12.00 -14.88
N PRO A 67 -11.43 -11.50 -16.10
CA PRO A 67 -11.05 -10.16 -16.54
C PRO A 67 -11.50 -9.11 -15.51
N GLY A 68 -10.59 -8.24 -15.07
CA GLY A 68 -10.86 -7.21 -14.05
C GLY A 68 -10.55 -7.60 -12.60
N HIS A 69 -9.90 -8.75 -12.35
CA HIS A 69 -9.45 -9.17 -11.01
C HIS A 69 -7.91 -9.08 -10.84
N GLU A 70 -7.23 -8.42 -11.77
CA GLU A 70 -5.79 -8.25 -11.74
C GLU A 70 -5.34 -7.41 -10.53
N PRO A 71 -4.19 -7.72 -9.91
CA PRO A 71 -3.66 -6.91 -8.83
C PRO A 71 -3.50 -5.44 -9.24
N ARG A 72 -4.14 -4.53 -8.49
CA ARG A 72 -4.01 -3.07 -8.72
C ARG A 72 -2.57 -2.59 -8.53
N PHE A 73 -1.80 -3.30 -7.69
CA PHE A 73 -0.43 -2.98 -7.31
C PHE A 73 0.49 -4.18 -7.43
N ARG A 74 1.77 -3.91 -7.67
CA ARG A 74 2.87 -4.87 -7.49
C ARG A 74 3.77 -4.46 -6.34
N SER A 75 4.28 -5.43 -5.60
CA SER A 75 5.31 -5.18 -4.58
C SER A 75 6.65 -4.85 -5.24
N LEU A 76 7.34 -3.85 -4.71
CA LEU A 76 8.72 -3.51 -5.08
C LEU A 76 9.74 -4.05 -4.07
N THR A 77 9.29 -4.54 -2.91
CA THR A 77 10.14 -5.13 -1.87
C THR A 77 9.80 -6.60 -1.65
N HIS A 78 10.80 -7.41 -1.27
CA HIS A 78 10.59 -8.80 -0.86
C HIS A 78 10.25 -8.86 0.64
N GLY A 79 9.02 -8.48 0.98
CA GLY A 79 8.60 -8.28 2.36
C GLY A 79 9.01 -6.89 2.88
N ALA A 80 9.48 -6.83 4.12
CA ALA A 80 9.99 -5.59 4.70
C ALA A 80 11.51 -5.54 4.57
N GLU A 81 12.02 -4.57 3.81
CA GLU A 81 13.45 -4.27 3.75
C GLU A 81 13.90 -3.65 5.08
N ARG A 82 15.12 -3.97 5.50
CA ARG A 82 15.75 -3.41 6.70
C ARG A 82 16.89 -2.48 6.29
N ALA A 83 17.23 -1.56 7.18
CA ALA A 83 18.43 -0.75 7.01
C ALA A 83 19.67 -1.65 6.86
N SER A 84 20.58 -1.25 5.97
CA SER A 84 21.88 -1.92 5.80
C SER A 84 22.77 -1.69 7.02
N VAL A 85 23.82 -2.51 7.18
CA VAL A 85 24.80 -2.34 8.26
C VAL A 85 25.42 -0.94 8.24
N ALA A 86 25.85 -0.48 7.06
CA ALA A 86 26.42 0.86 6.89
C ALA A 86 25.41 1.98 7.24
N GLU A 87 24.13 1.78 6.95
CA GLU A 87 23.09 2.75 7.33
C GLU A 87 22.84 2.77 8.84
N ILE A 88 22.87 1.61 9.48
CA ILE A 88 22.74 1.49 10.95
C ILE A 88 23.94 2.13 11.66
N GLU A 89 25.15 1.96 11.14
CA GLU A 89 26.36 2.58 11.69
C GLU A 89 26.30 4.11 11.61
N ARG A 90 25.84 4.66 10.47
CA ARG A 90 25.68 6.11 10.29
C ARG A 90 24.47 6.68 11.04
N ASN A 91 23.40 5.89 11.14
CA ASN A 91 22.16 6.29 11.79
C ASN A 91 21.58 5.11 12.59
N PRO A 92 21.97 4.96 13.87
CA PRO A 92 21.46 3.89 14.73
C PRO A 92 19.94 3.87 14.88
N ARG A 93 19.26 5.02 14.66
CA ARG A 93 17.78 5.11 14.68
C ARG A 93 17.12 4.40 13.49
N SER A 94 17.88 4.03 12.46
CA SER A 94 17.41 3.23 11.32
C SER A 94 17.27 1.74 11.64
N THR A 95 17.85 1.25 12.74
CA THR A 95 17.85 -0.17 13.13
C THR A 95 16.46 -0.83 13.14
N PRO A 96 15.42 -0.25 13.78
CA PRO A 96 14.11 -0.88 13.82
C PRO A 96 13.29 -0.67 12.53
N VAL A 97 13.74 0.21 11.63
CA VAL A 97 12.93 0.69 10.50
C VAL A 97 12.66 -0.43 9.51
N ARG A 98 11.40 -0.54 9.11
CA ARG A 98 10.92 -1.43 8.06
C ARG A 98 10.44 -0.61 6.87
N LEU A 99 11.05 -0.85 5.71
CA LEU A 99 10.63 -0.26 4.45
C LEU A 99 9.75 -1.25 3.68
N ARG A 100 8.60 -0.77 3.22
CA ARG A 100 7.73 -1.46 2.26
C ARG A 100 7.41 -0.53 1.10
N ALA A 101 7.38 -1.05 -0.12
CA ALA A 101 7.03 -0.24 -1.29
C ALA A 101 6.16 -0.99 -2.29
N LEU A 102 5.21 -0.26 -2.89
CA LEU A 102 4.34 -0.72 -3.97
C LEU A 102 4.43 0.20 -5.18
N GLN A 103 4.08 -0.33 -6.35
CA GLN A 103 3.83 0.43 -7.57
C GLN A 103 2.44 0.10 -8.12
N ARG A 104 1.67 1.12 -8.54
CA ARG A 104 0.40 0.92 -9.25
C ARG A 104 0.66 0.39 -10.66
N VAL A 105 -0.02 -0.70 -11.03
CA VAL A 105 0.21 -1.41 -12.32
C VAL A 105 -1.04 -1.53 -13.18
N GLU A 106 -2.24 -1.46 -12.60
CA GLU A 106 -3.47 -1.59 -13.38
C GLU A 106 -3.70 -0.36 -14.26
N HIS A 107 -3.95 -0.60 -15.55
CA HIS A 107 -4.50 0.41 -16.45
C HIS A 107 -5.94 0.67 -16.01
N ARG A 108 -6.23 1.82 -15.40
CA ARG A 108 -7.60 2.25 -15.11
C ARG A 108 -8.39 2.08 -16.41
N ALA A 109 -9.21 1.04 -16.50
CA ALA A 109 -10.03 0.81 -17.66
C ALA A 109 -10.91 2.05 -17.81
N GLN A 110 -10.69 2.79 -18.90
CA GLN A 110 -11.53 3.92 -19.31
C GLN A 110 -12.87 3.32 -19.78
N SER A 111 -13.65 2.75 -18.87
CA SER A 111 -14.86 1.99 -19.19
C SER A 111 -16.15 2.79 -18.98
N GLN A 112 -16.08 4.13 -18.86
CA GLN A 112 -17.27 4.96 -18.65
C GLN A 112 -17.34 6.22 -19.53
N GLN A 113 -16.60 6.29 -20.65
CA GLN A 113 -16.70 7.43 -21.57
C GLN A 113 -17.18 7.08 -22.99
N TRP A 114 -17.40 5.81 -23.34
CA TRP A 114 -17.84 5.41 -24.68
C TRP A 114 -19.38 5.27 -24.83
N ALA A 115 -20.16 5.57 -23.79
CA ALA A 115 -21.62 5.41 -23.81
C ALA A 115 -22.41 6.73 -24.02
N THR A 116 -21.77 7.84 -24.39
CA THR A 116 -22.47 9.13 -24.61
C THR A 116 -22.33 9.71 -26.03
N GLU A 117 -21.66 9.01 -26.97
CA GLU A 117 -21.51 9.49 -28.35
C GLU A 117 -22.37 8.73 -29.39
N LYS A 118 -23.24 7.79 -28.97
CA LYS A 118 -24.13 7.03 -29.87
C LYS A 118 -25.61 7.44 -29.82
N GLY A 119 -25.88 8.73 -29.65
CA GLY A 119 -27.27 9.20 -29.65
C GLY A 119 -27.40 10.70 -29.74
N ASP A 120 -26.91 11.32 -30.82
CA ASP A 120 -27.73 12.27 -31.57
C ASP A 120 -27.11 12.59 -32.93
N SER A 121 -27.97 12.70 -33.94
CA SER A 121 -27.75 13.10 -35.35
C SER A 121 -27.17 12.08 -36.34
#